data_AF-A0A2I0NEK8-F1
#
_entry.id   AF-A0A2I0NEK8-F1
#
_cell.length_a   1.000
_cell.length_b   1.000
_cell.length_c   1.000
_cell.angle_alpha   90.00
_cell.angle_beta   90.00
_cell.angle_gamma   90.00
#
_symmetry.space_group_name_H-M   'P 1'
#
loop_
_entity.id
_entity.type
_entity.pdbx_description
1 polymer ?
#
loop_
_entity_poly.entity_id
_entity_poly.type
_entity_poly.pdbx_seq_one_letter_code
_entity_poly.pdbx_strand_id
1 'polypeptide(L)'
;MLDLDDRILMAVPKKGRLKDTTLSYLKRVGISFYQRDRFDIALCSATPLALIFLPAKDIPLYVSDGRVSFGVTGQDMVAEHQSDVEEVLELGFGKCRLCLAGPKAGKFVKGQWEGIQVATSFPHLTTAYFQDRLKVKRFSIKEISGSVEITPTLGTADAVVDLVESGSTLREAGLEIWETLMDTQAVLIGRKNLAGGEKQWLDKIRERFIGVLTAEKHLIIDYNIHKDNLAQAEKLTPGMTAPTIMSLEQKDWFAVRSVILRGQMYAIIEGLKHIGAEAILVTQMEYFQK
;
A
#
# COMPACT_ATOMS: atom_id res chain seq x y z
N MET A 1 26.98 -2.36 -22.00
CA MET A 1 26.12 -1.54 -21.13
C MET A 1 24.71 -1.66 -21.69
N LEU A 2 23.69 -1.92 -20.86
CA LEU A 2 22.30 -1.89 -21.36
C LEU A 2 22.00 -0.45 -21.74
N ASP A 3 21.64 -0.20 -22.99
CA ASP A 3 21.23 1.12 -23.46
C ASP A 3 19.83 1.42 -22.90
N LEU A 4 19.73 2.49 -22.12
CA LEU A 4 18.52 2.94 -21.45
C LEU A 4 18.09 4.33 -21.91
N ASP A 5 18.80 4.95 -22.87
CA ASP A 5 18.61 6.37 -23.20
C ASP A 5 17.22 6.66 -23.78
N ASP A 6 16.61 5.67 -24.44
CA ASP A 6 15.23 5.74 -24.97
C ASP A 6 14.15 5.17 -24.03
N ARG A 7 14.48 4.91 -22.75
CA ARG A 7 13.58 4.26 -21.79
C ARG A 7 13.08 5.21 -20.71
N ILE A 8 11.83 5.02 -20.32
CA ILE A 8 11.24 5.65 -19.14
C ILE A 8 11.55 4.76 -17.93
N LEU A 9 12.23 5.32 -16.94
CA LEU A 9 12.77 4.54 -15.83
C LEU A 9 11.80 4.57 -14.65
N MET A 10 11.31 3.39 -14.27
CA MET A 10 10.44 3.20 -13.11
C MET A 10 11.22 2.51 -11.99
N ALA A 11 11.39 3.16 -10.85
CA ALA A 11 12.02 2.55 -9.69
C ALA A 11 11.07 1.59 -8.96
N VAL A 12 11.60 0.43 -8.57
CA VAL A 12 10.88 -0.64 -7.88
C VAL A 12 11.72 -1.11 -6.70
N PRO A 13 11.14 -1.47 -5.54
CA PRO A 13 11.92 -1.98 -4.42
C PRO A 13 12.75 -3.22 -4.81
N LYS A 14 14.03 -3.23 -4.41
CA LYS A 14 15.00 -4.26 -4.80
C LYS A 14 14.78 -5.62 -4.13
N LYS A 15 14.17 -5.65 -2.95
CA LYS A 15 13.96 -6.87 -2.16
C LYS A 15 12.76 -6.77 -1.22
N GLY A 16 12.36 -7.92 -0.68
CA GLY A 16 11.34 -8.05 0.37
C GLY A 16 9.91 -8.00 -0.15
N ARG A 17 8.95 -8.11 0.78
CA ARG A 17 7.51 -8.23 0.50
C ARG A 17 6.97 -7.10 -0.38
N LEU A 18 7.49 -5.89 -0.21
CA LEU A 18 7.09 -4.72 -0.99
C LEU A 18 7.46 -4.87 -2.47
N LYS A 19 8.63 -5.45 -2.79
CA LYS A 19 9.01 -5.80 -4.17
C LYS A 19 8.01 -6.76 -4.77
N ASP A 20 7.80 -7.89 -4.11
CA ASP A 20 7.00 -8.99 -4.66
C ASP A 20 5.57 -8.55 -4.92
N THR A 21 5.00 -7.77 -3.99
CA THR A 21 3.67 -7.17 -4.14
C THR A 21 3.66 -6.19 -5.32
N THR A 22 4.62 -5.27 -5.40
CA THR A 22 4.69 -4.29 -6.50
C THR A 22 4.80 -4.98 -7.87
N LEU A 23 5.64 -6.00 -7.99
CA LEU A 23 5.81 -6.77 -9.23
C LEU A 23 4.52 -7.53 -9.59
N SER A 24 3.78 -8.04 -8.61
CA SER A 24 2.48 -8.67 -8.82
C SER A 24 1.46 -7.68 -9.39
N TYR A 25 1.35 -6.47 -8.82
CA TYR A 25 0.47 -5.43 -9.36
C TYR A 25 0.89 -4.98 -10.75
N LEU A 26 2.20 -4.80 -11.00
CA LEU A 26 2.71 -4.46 -12.33
C LEU A 26 2.25 -5.46 -13.40
N LYS A 27 2.31 -6.77 -13.10
CA LYS A 27 1.78 -7.80 -14.01
C LYS A 27 0.27 -7.66 -14.24
N ARG A 28 -0.50 -7.40 -13.20
CA ARG A 28 -1.97 -7.22 -13.27
C ARG A 28 -2.39 -5.98 -14.03
N VAL A 29 -1.59 -4.91 -14.00
CA VAL A 29 -1.78 -3.71 -14.83
C VAL A 29 -1.20 -3.86 -16.25
N GLY A 30 -0.87 -5.10 -16.66
CA GLY A 30 -0.41 -5.43 -18.01
C GLY A 30 1.02 -5.02 -18.32
N ILE A 31 1.86 -4.80 -17.31
CA ILE A 31 3.30 -4.55 -17.49
C ILE A 31 4.03 -5.89 -17.40
N SER A 32 4.36 -6.43 -18.57
CA SER A 32 5.20 -7.62 -18.70
C SER A 32 6.66 -7.21 -18.75
N PHE A 33 7.49 -7.84 -17.92
CA PHE A 33 8.92 -7.56 -17.84
C PHE A 33 9.72 -8.85 -17.72
N TYR A 34 10.95 -8.82 -18.21
CA TYR A 34 11.90 -9.91 -18.06
C TYR A 34 13.13 -9.41 -17.29
N GLN A 35 13.35 -9.98 -16.10
CA GLN A 35 14.54 -9.75 -15.30
C GLN A 35 15.56 -10.83 -15.62
N ARG A 36 16.76 -10.43 -16.08
CA ARG A 36 17.91 -11.35 -16.17
C ARG A 36 18.51 -11.51 -14.78
N ASP A 37 18.86 -12.74 -14.40
CA ASP A 37 19.48 -13.01 -13.10
C ASP A 37 20.72 -12.14 -12.88
N ARG A 38 20.82 -11.57 -11.67
CA ARG A 38 21.86 -10.64 -11.17
C ARG A 38 21.82 -9.19 -11.64
N PHE A 39 20.86 -8.78 -12.48
CA PHE A 39 20.72 -7.38 -12.86
C PHE A 39 19.66 -6.66 -12.04
N ASP A 40 19.98 -5.44 -11.59
CA ASP A 40 19.05 -4.50 -10.97
C ASP A 40 18.19 -3.75 -12.01
N ILE A 41 18.03 -4.34 -13.20
CA ILE A 41 17.26 -3.78 -14.31
C ILE A 41 16.40 -4.88 -14.94
N ALA A 42 15.13 -4.59 -15.21
CA ALA A 42 14.27 -5.42 -16.06
C ALA A 42 13.64 -4.58 -17.17
N LEU A 43 13.79 -5.03 -18.41
CA LEU A 43 13.17 -4.38 -19.56
C LEU A 43 11.70 -4.82 -19.66
N CYS A 44 10.81 -3.86 -19.88
CA CYS A 44 9.40 -4.15 -20.12
C CYS A 44 9.16 -4.41 -21.61
N SER A 45 8.40 -5.47 -21.90
CA SER A 45 7.98 -5.81 -23.26
C SER A 45 6.84 -4.88 -23.69
N ALA A 46 6.82 -4.49 -24.98
CA ALA A 46 5.76 -3.70 -25.60
C ALA A 46 5.48 -2.32 -24.94
N THR A 47 6.41 -1.80 -24.12
CA THR A 47 6.35 -0.47 -23.53
C THR A 47 7.75 0.16 -23.50
N PRO A 48 7.88 1.49 -23.43
CA PRO A 48 9.18 2.14 -23.26
C PRO A 48 9.72 2.04 -21.82
N LEU A 49 9.08 1.29 -20.93
CA LEU A 49 9.46 1.22 -19.52
C LEU A 49 10.67 0.30 -19.30
N ALA A 50 11.53 0.70 -18.37
CA ALA A 50 12.51 -0.17 -17.72
C ALA A 50 12.33 -0.08 -16.20
N LEU A 51 12.25 -1.24 -15.54
CA LEU A 51 12.19 -1.33 -14.09
C LEU A 51 13.61 -1.27 -13.54
N ILE A 52 13.85 -0.35 -12.61
CA ILE A 52 15.13 -0.17 -11.91
C ILE A 52 14.95 -0.60 -10.45
N PHE A 53 15.66 -1.64 -10.04
CA PHE A 53 15.54 -2.21 -8.71
C PHE A 53 16.46 -1.47 -7.73
N LEU A 54 15.87 -0.65 -6.85
CA LEU A 54 16.60 0.16 -5.87
C LEU A 54 16.19 -0.20 -4.44
N PRO A 55 17.06 -0.04 -3.42
CA PRO A 55 16.62 -0.09 -2.04
C PRO A 55 15.47 0.91 -1.81
N ALA A 56 14.39 0.49 -1.15
CA ALA A 56 13.18 1.31 -1.03
C ALA A 56 13.45 2.71 -0.45
N LYS A 57 14.36 2.76 0.54
CA LYS A 57 14.81 4.02 1.16
C LYS A 57 15.44 5.01 0.16
N ASP A 58 16.11 4.52 -0.89
CA ASP A 58 16.81 5.38 -1.83
C ASP A 58 15.88 5.87 -2.96
N ILE A 59 14.73 5.22 -3.18
CA ILE A 59 13.81 5.55 -4.29
C ILE A 59 13.35 7.02 -4.28
N PRO A 60 12.91 7.62 -3.15
CA PRO A 60 12.54 9.04 -3.11
C PRO A 60 13.65 9.96 -3.64
N LEU A 61 14.90 9.70 -3.25
CA LEU A 61 16.06 10.48 -3.68
C LEU A 61 16.30 10.35 -5.19
N TYR A 62 16.28 9.13 -5.73
CA TYR A 62 16.50 8.91 -7.17
C TYR A 62 15.39 9.54 -8.05
N VAL A 63 14.15 9.57 -7.58
CA VAL A 63 13.03 10.25 -8.26
C VAL A 63 13.20 11.77 -8.18
N SER A 64 13.55 12.29 -7.00
CA SER A 64 13.80 13.72 -6.78
C SER A 64 14.95 14.25 -7.65
N ASP A 65 16.04 13.49 -7.75
CA ASP A 65 17.22 13.81 -8.56
C ASP A 65 16.99 13.65 -10.07
N GLY A 66 15.82 13.17 -10.49
CA GLY A 66 15.50 12.92 -11.89
C GLY A 66 16.32 11.78 -12.52
N ARG A 67 16.94 10.91 -11.70
CA ARG A 67 17.64 9.70 -12.18
C ARG A 67 16.67 8.61 -12.61
N VAL A 68 15.45 8.65 -12.09
CA VAL A 68 14.30 7.87 -12.56
C VAL A 68 13.07 8.78 -12.63
N SER A 69 12.10 8.43 -13.46
CA SER A 69 10.92 9.26 -13.72
C SER A 69 9.91 9.20 -12.57
N PHE A 70 9.67 7.99 -12.05
CA PHE A 70 8.73 7.68 -10.98
C PHE A 70 9.05 6.31 -10.35
N GLY A 71 8.39 5.94 -9.26
CA GLY A 71 8.63 4.65 -8.63
C GLY A 71 7.69 4.33 -7.48
N VAL A 72 7.83 3.12 -6.93
CA VAL A 72 7.05 2.66 -5.77
C VAL A 72 7.95 2.56 -4.54
N THR A 73 7.54 3.16 -3.43
CA THR A 73 8.23 3.09 -2.14
C THR A 73 7.22 3.20 -0.99
N GLY A 74 7.66 3.31 0.26
CA GLY A 74 6.81 3.58 1.42
C GLY A 74 6.67 5.08 1.69
N GLN A 75 5.52 5.50 2.21
CA GLN A 75 5.30 6.90 2.65
C GLN A 75 6.29 7.31 3.74
N ASP A 76 6.66 6.38 4.61
CA ASP A 76 7.74 6.51 5.58
C ASP A 76 9.07 6.96 4.94
N MET A 77 9.48 6.36 3.83
CA MET A 77 10.71 6.71 3.13
C MET A 77 10.64 8.10 2.49
N VAL A 78 9.48 8.45 1.92
CA VAL A 78 9.24 9.79 1.35
C VAL A 78 9.37 10.85 2.43
N ALA A 79 8.71 10.64 3.57
CA ALA A 79 8.70 11.56 4.68
C ALA A 79 10.07 11.66 5.38
N GLU A 80 10.80 10.55 5.50
CA GLU A 80 12.15 10.51 6.08
C GLU A 80 13.19 11.27 5.24
N HIS A 81 13.16 11.11 3.91
CA HIS A 81 14.14 11.76 3.03
C HIS A 81 13.77 13.21 2.70
N GLN A 82 12.59 13.68 3.09
CA GLN A 82 12.08 15.03 2.78
C GLN A 82 12.22 15.37 1.29
N SER A 83 12.07 14.36 0.43
CA SER A 83 12.39 14.47 -0.99
C SER A 83 11.36 15.30 -1.75
N ASP A 84 11.79 16.01 -2.79
CA ASP A 84 10.92 16.87 -3.60
C ASP A 84 10.15 16.06 -4.66
N VAL A 85 9.29 15.16 -4.18
CA VAL A 85 8.48 14.26 -5.01
C VAL A 85 6.97 14.50 -4.79
N GLU A 86 6.16 14.03 -5.73
CA GLU A 86 4.71 14.00 -5.61
C GLU A 86 4.28 12.57 -5.24
N GLU A 87 3.45 12.44 -4.19
CA GLU A 87 2.73 11.20 -3.89
C GLU A 87 1.49 11.09 -4.80
N VAL A 88 1.60 10.29 -5.86
CA VAL A 88 0.64 10.23 -6.98
C VAL A 88 -0.55 9.33 -6.67
N LEU A 89 -0.30 8.22 -5.95
CA LEU A 89 -1.32 7.24 -5.59
C LEU A 89 -0.88 6.41 -4.38
N GLU A 90 -1.71 6.41 -3.34
CA GLU A 90 -1.64 5.41 -2.27
C GLU A 90 -2.07 4.04 -2.79
N LEU A 91 -1.21 3.03 -2.63
CA LEU A 91 -1.41 1.72 -3.24
C LEU A 91 -2.19 0.75 -2.36
N GLY A 92 -2.48 1.09 -1.10
CA GLY A 92 -3.32 0.26 -0.23
C GLY A 92 -2.68 -1.02 0.30
N PHE A 93 -1.43 -1.33 -0.06
CA PHE A 93 -0.66 -2.48 0.45
C PHE A 93 0.62 -2.02 1.17
N GLY A 94 1.30 -2.96 1.84
CA GLY A 94 2.49 -2.64 2.63
C GLY A 94 2.20 -1.75 3.83
N LYS A 95 1.00 -1.88 4.41
CA LYS A 95 0.54 -1.07 5.53
C LYS A 95 1.32 -1.41 6.80
N CYS A 96 1.95 -0.40 7.38
CA CYS A 96 2.69 -0.48 8.63
C CYS A 96 2.43 0.79 9.46
N ARG A 97 2.96 0.79 10.68
CA ARG A 97 3.02 1.97 11.54
C ARG A 97 4.46 2.20 11.97
N LEU A 98 4.94 3.43 11.86
CA LEU A 98 6.21 3.80 12.47
C LEU A 98 5.96 4.08 13.95
N CYS A 99 6.56 3.30 14.84
CA CYS A 99 6.24 3.33 16.26
C CYS A 99 7.46 3.58 17.12
N LEU A 100 7.29 4.39 18.17
CA LEU A 100 8.22 4.47 19.29
C LEU A 100 7.89 3.33 20.25
N ALA A 101 8.87 2.49 20.55
CA ALA A 101 8.74 1.38 21.47
C ALA A 101 9.93 1.29 22.43
N GLY A 102 9.68 0.85 23.65
CA GLY A 102 10.74 0.65 24.64
C GLY A 102 10.41 -0.49 25.60
N PRO A 103 11.34 -0.85 26.50
CA PRO A 103 11.15 -1.96 27.42
C PRO A 103 9.92 -1.75 28.33
N LYS A 104 9.20 -2.83 28.63
CA LYS A 104 8.07 -2.78 29.60
C LYS A 104 8.48 -2.30 30.99
N ALA A 105 9.69 -2.67 31.39
CA ALA A 105 10.32 -2.23 32.63
C ALA A 105 11.72 -1.75 32.29
N GLY A 106 12.01 -0.48 32.59
CA GLY A 106 13.27 0.15 32.26
C GLY A 106 13.42 1.51 32.92
N LYS A 107 14.54 2.17 32.64
CA LYS A 107 14.85 3.52 33.13
C LYS A 107 13.83 4.57 32.68
N PHE A 108 13.28 4.39 31.48
CA PHE A 108 12.27 5.25 30.89
C PHE A 108 10.95 4.49 30.76
N VAL A 109 9.84 5.21 30.91
CA VAL A 109 8.48 4.71 30.68
C VAL A 109 7.74 5.64 29.74
N LYS A 110 6.63 5.18 29.16
CA LYS A 110 5.78 6.00 28.31
C LYS A 110 5.47 7.36 28.95
N GLY A 111 5.72 8.44 28.22
CA GLY A 111 5.53 9.83 28.67
C GLY A 111 6.79 10.47 29.27
N GLN A 112 7.82 9.69 29.59
CA GLN A 112 9.10 10.18 30.09
C GLN A 112 10.14 10.15 28.98
N TRP A 113 10.31 11.31 28.33
CA TRP A 113 11.15 11.43 27.13
C TRP A 113 12.43 12.25 27.34
N GLU A 114 12.49 13.04 28.41
CA GLU A 114 13.59 13.98 28.62
C GLU A 114 14.89 13.23 28.93
N GLY A 115 15.88 13.37 28.06
CA GLY A 115 17.18 12.71 28.12
C GLY A 115 17.21 11.30 27.53
N ILE A 116 16.13 10.86 26.85
CA ILE A 116 16.06 9.52 26.27
C ILE A 116 17.01 9.37 25.06
N GLN A 117 17.59 8.19 24.91
CA GLN A 117 18.31 7.78 23.70
C GLN A 117 17.47 6.84 22.85
N VAL A 118 17.21 7.20 21.60
CA VAL A 118 16.37 6.43 20.67
C VAL A 118 17.22 5.90 19.52
N ALA A 119 17.17 4.59 19.28
CA ALA A 119 17.74 3.97 18.09
C ALA A 119 16.72 3.91 16.95
N THR A 120 17.13 4.28 15.74
CA THR A 120 16.21 4.26 14.59
C THR A 120 16.94 4.32 13.26
N SER A 121 16.29 3.85 12.19
CA SER A 121 16.69 4.13 10.81
C SER A 121 15.95 5.35 10.21
N PHE A 122 15.16 6.05 11.02
CA PHE A 122 14.32 7.20 10.64
C PHE A 122 14.67 8.44 11.46
N PRO A 123 15.93 8.92 11.43
CA PRO A 123 16.38 10.02 12.29
C PRO A 123 15.59 11.31 12.09
N HIS A 124 15.19 11.67 10.87
CA HIS A 124 14.45 12.91 10.62
C HIS A 124 13.03 12.84 11.16
N LEU A 125 12.28 11.76 10.87
CA LEU A 125 10.93 11.58 11.41
C LEU A 125 10.94 11.47 12.94
N THR A 126 11.92 10.77 13.50
CA THR A 126 12.08 10.67 14.95
C THR A 126 12.36 12.03 15.56
N THR A 127 13.29 12.82 14.98
CA THR A 127 13.62 14.17 15.45
C THR A 127 12.38 15.07 15.43
N ALA A 128 11.69 15.12 14.29
CA ALA A 128 10.49 15.94 14.12
C ALA A 128 9.39 15.53 15.11
N TYR A 129 9.19 14.23 15.34
CA TYR A 129 8.19 13.77 16.30
C TYR A 129 8.51 14.22 17.73
N PHE A 130 9.76 14.06 18.18
CA PHE A 130 10.16 14.47 19.52
C PHE A 130 10.10 15.99 19.73
N GLN A 131 10.53 16.78 18.73
CA GLN A 131 10.54 18.24 18.81
C GLN A 131 9.15 18.84 18.62
N ASP A 132 8.40 18.40 17.60
CA ASP A 132 7.18 19.07 17.17
C ASP A 132 5.93 18.50 17.84
N ARG A 133 5.88 17.19 18.07
CA ARG A 133 4.71 16.52 18.68
C ARG A 133 4.86 16.39 20.19
N LEU A 134 5.99 15.84 20.66
CA LEU A 134 6.22 15.60 22.10
C LEU A 134 6.79 16.81 22.85
N LYS A 135 7.30 17.83 22.15
CA LYS A 135 7.89 19.06 22.72
C LYS A 135 9.06 18.78 23.69
N VAL A 136 9.87 17.77 23.39
CA VAL A 136 11.00 17.32 24.23
C VAL A 136 12.24 18.14 23.89
N LYS A 137 12.94 18.66 24.92
CA LYS A 137 14.09 19.55 24.72
C LYS A 137 15.41 18.79 24.61
N ARG A 138 15.56 17.72 25.40
CA ARG A 138 16.77 16.90 25.38
C ARG A 138 16.41 15.47 25.03
N PHE A 139 16.98 14.96 23.95
CA PHE A 139 16.96 13.56 23.56
C PHE A 139 18.16 13.34 22.63
N SER A 140 18.53 12.09 22.40
CA SER A 140 19.57 11.73 21.44
C SER A 140 19.07 10.64 20.50
N ILE A 141 19.42 10.77 19.22
CA ILE A 141 19.09 9.76 18.22
C ILE A 141 20.37 9.05 17.84
N LYS A 142 20.29 7.72 17.82
CA LYS A 142 21.34 6.84 17.32
C LYS A 142 20.84 6.21 16.03
N GLU A 143 21.37 6.68 14.91
CA GLU A 143 21.04 6.10 13.62
C GLU A 143 21.63 4.68 13.51
N ILE A 144 20.79 3.69 13.24
CA ILE A 144 21.17 2.29 13.11
C ILE A 144 20.49 1.71 11.87
N SER A 145 21.27 0.98 11.06
CA SER A 145 20.74 0.26 9.90
C SER A 145 20.50 -1.21 10.25
N GLY A 146 19.22 -1.58 10.36
CA GLY A 146 18.79 -2.96 10.61
C GLY A 146 18.94 -3.41 12.08
N SER A 147 18.15 -4.42 12.46
CA SER A 147 18.11 -4.99 13.82
C SER A 147 18.00 -3.90 14.90
N VAL A 148 17.08 -2.95 14.72
CA VAL A 148 16.94 -1.83 15.66
C VAL A 148 16.37 -2.34 16.99
N GLU A 149 15.51 -3.36 16.94
CA GLU A 149 14.78 -3.95 18.06
C GLU A 149 15.68 -4.57 19.15
N ILE A 150 16.90 -5.00 18.84
CA ILE A 150 17.82 -5.59 19.83
C ILE A 150 18.59 -4.52 20.62
N THR A 151 18.57 -3.27 20.15
CA THR A 151 19.42 -2.20 20.69
C THR A 151 19.11 -1.83 22.15
N PRO A 152 17.85 -1.85 22.64
CA PRO A 152 17.56 -1.66 24.06
C PRO A 152 18.07 -2.81 24.92
N THR A 153 17.92 -4.05 24.45
CA THR A 153 18.40 -5.25 25.14
C THR A 153 19.93 -5.25 25.29
N LEU A 154 20.65 -4.70 24.31
CA LEU A 154 22.10 -4.53 24.38
C LEU A 154 22.54 -3.29 25.16
N GLY A 155 21.60 -2.49 25.68
CA GLY A 155 21.90 -1.26 26.44
C GLY A 155 22.50 -0.14 25.59
N THR A 156 22.30 -0.19 24.27
CA THR A 156 22.88 0.78 23.32
C THR A 156 21.96 1.94 22.96
N ALA A 157 20.69 1.85 23.38
CA ALA A 157 19.66 2.89 23.35
C ALA A 157 18.60 2.56 24.43
N ASP A 158 17.79 3.52 24.82
CA ASP A 158 16.70 3.32 25.80
C ASP A 158 15.39 2.87 25.14
N ALA A 159 15.19 3.26 23.88
CA ALA A 159 14.01 2.98 23.07
C ALA A 159 14.35 2.88 21.58
N VAL A 160 13.40 2.43 20.78
CA VAL A 160 13.52 2.32 19.32
C VAL A 160 12.38 3.04 18.62
N VAL A 161 12.66 3.59 17.45
CA VAL A 161 11.63 3.94 16.46
C VAL A 161 11.81 3.05 15.24
N ASP A 162 10.83 2.20 14.97
CA ASP A 162 10.88 1.23 13.87
C ASP A 162 9.48 0.92 13.30
N LEU A 163 9.45 0.31 12.11
CA LEU A 163 8.22 -0.09 11.42
C LEU A 163 7.59 -1.33 12.06
N VAL A 164 6.28 -1.23 12.27
CA VAL A 164 5.48 -2.24 12.93
C VAL A 164 4.25 -2.60 12.10
N GLU A 165 4.19 -3.86 11.69
CA GLU A 165 3.00 -4.45 11.07
C GLU A 165 2.10 -5.07 12.15
N SER A 166 2.44 -6.28 12.63
CA SER A 166 1.71 -6.98 13.71
C SER A 166 2.19 -6.63 15.12
N GLY A 167 3.46 -6.20 15.25
CA GLY A 167 4.13 -5.98 16.54
C GLY A 167 4.70 -7.22 17.20
N SER A 168 4.69 -8.39 16.55
CA SER A 168 5.27 -9.63 17.12
C SER A 168 6.77 -9.46 17.42
N THR A 169 7.54 -8.94 16.48
CA THR A 169 9.01 -8.76 16.62
C THR A 169 9.37 -7.88 17.82
N LEU A 170 8.68 -6.75 18.01
CA LEU A 170 8.90 -5.89 19.18
C LEU A 170 8.55 -6.59 20.48
N ARG A 171 7.44 -7.34 20.52
CA ARG A 171 7.03 -8.10 21.72
C ARG A 171 8.02 -9.20 22.07
N GLU A 172 8.53 -9.91 21.08
CA GLU A 172 9.57 -10.94 21.24
C GLU A 172 10.88 -10.33 21.77
N ALA A 173 11.20 -9.11 21.36
CA ALA A 173 12.31 -8.32 21.90
C ALA A 173 12.01 -7.71 23.30
N GLY A 174 10.85 -7.97 23.89
CA GLY A 174 10.46 -7.45 25.21
C GLY A 174 10.02 -5.97 25.21
N LEU A 175 9.77 -5.41 24.03
CA LEU A 175 9.39 -4.01 23.85
C LEU A 175 7.87 -3.83 23.78
N GLU A 176 7.41 -2.71 24.31
CA GLU A 176 6.03 -2.24 24.25
C GLU A 176 5.96 -0.99 23.37
N ILE A 177 4.93 -0.93 22.52
CA ILE A 177 4.66 0.25 21.69
C ILE A 177 4.14 1.35 22.60
N TRP A 178 4.88 2.45 22.67
CA TRP A 178 4.51 3.61 23.45
C TRP A 178 3.73 4.61 22.61
N GLU A 179 4.21 4.94 21.41
CA GLU A 179 3.57 5.92 20.53
C GLU A 179 3.60 5.47 19.06
N THR A 180 2.67 5.97 18.28
CA THR A 180 2.68 5.85 16.81
C THR A 180 3.02 7.22 16.21
N LEU A 181 4.10 7.27 15.43
CA LEU A 181 4.58 8.47 14.77
C LEU A 181 3.78 8.74 13.50
N MET A 182 3.56 7.70 12.69
CA MET A 182 2.77 7.76 11.46
C MET A 182 2.24 6.38 11.06
N ASP A 183 1.06 6.36 10.45
CA ASP A 183 0.62 5.27 9.59
C ASP A 183 1.33 5.41 8.23
N THR A 184 1.73 4.30 7.63
CA THR A 184 2.46 4.29 6.34
C THR A 184 1.98 3.14 5.48
N GLN A 185 2.02 3.32 4.17
CA GLN A 185 1.74 2.29 3.17
C GLN A 185 2.62 2.50 1.94
N ALA A 186 2.54 1.56 1.00
CA ALA A 186 3.16 1.71 -0.30
C ALA A 186 2.50 2.85 -1.09
N VAL A 187 3.32 3.65 -1.76
CA VAL A 187 2.91 4.82 -2.53
C VAL A 187 3.65 4.82 -3.87
N LEU A 188 2.91 5.16 -4.94
CA LEU A 188 3.48 5.52 -6.23
C LEU A 188 3.87 6.99 -6.17
N ILE A 189 5.15 7.28 -6.37
CA ILE A 189 5.69 8.64 -6.39
C ILE A 189 6.18 9.02 -7.78
N GLY A 190 6.10 10.30 -8.11
CA GLY A 190 6.63 10.87 -9.34
C GLY A 190 7.42 12.15 -9.08
N ARG A 191 8.26 12.55 -10.02
CA ARG A 191 8.90 13.87 -9.97
C ARG A 191 7.84 14.97 -10.15
N LYS A 192 7.90 16.04 -9.37
CA LYS A 192 6.91 17.15 -9.46
C LYS A 192 6.82 17.80 -10.84
N ASN A 193 7.96 17.94 -11.52
CA ASN A 193 8.05 18.56 -12.85
C ASN A 193 8.17 17.50 -13.97
N LEU A 194 7.47 16.37 -13.84
CA LEU A 194 7.43 15.35 -14.89
C LEU A 194 6.59 15.84 -16.07
N ALA A 195 7.08 15.67 -17.30
CA ALA A 195 6.42 16.17 -18.50
C ALA A 195 6.53 15.18 -19.68
N GLY A 196 5.83 15.48 -20.77
CA GLY A 196 5.91 14.71 -22.02
C GLY A 196 5.55 13.23 -21.83
N GLY A 197 6.32 12.35 -22.47
CA GLY A 197 6.08 10.90 -22.45
C GLY A 197 6.15 10.29 -21.05
N GLU A 198 7.02 10.80 -20.17
CA GLU A 198 7.16 10.30 -18.80
C GLU A 198 5.89 10.51 -17.98
N LYS A 199 5.31 11.73 -18.04
CA LYS A 199 4.07 12.07 -17.33
C LYS A 199 2.89 11.26 -17.86
N GLN A 200 2.77 11.11 -19.18
CA GLN A 200 1.72 10.29 -19.79
C GLN A 200 1.79 8.82 -19.33
N TRP A 201 3.00 8.26 -19.16
CA TRP A 201 3.16 6.90 -18.68
C TRP A 201 2.89 6.75 -17.18
N LEU A 202 3.30 7.73 -16.36
CA LEU A 202 2.94 7.78 -14.95
C LEU A 202 1.41 7.80 -14.78
N ASP A 203 0.71 8.66 -15.52
CA ASP A 203 -0.75 8.78 -15.43
C ASP A 203 -1.44 7.50 -15.91
N LYS A 204 -0.96 6.87 -16.99
CA LYS A 204 -1.46 5.56 -17.45
C LYS A 204 -1.28 4.47 -16.40
N ILE A 205 -0.12 4.40 -15.75
CA ILE A 205 0.14 3.43 -14.69
C ILE A 205 -0.79 3.70 -13.52
N ARG A 206 -0.90 4.95 -13.08
CA ARG A 206 -1.80 5.38 -12.00
C ARG A 206 -3.23 4.94 -12.27
N GLU A 207 -3.79 5.23 -13.44
CA GLU A 207 -5.15 4.82 -13.81
C GLU A 207 -5.33 3.30 -13.77
N ARG A 208 -4.36 2.55 -14.30
CA ARG A 208 -4.44 1.09 -14.28
C ARG A 208 -4.36 0.52 -12.86
N PHE A 209 -3.49 1.08 -12.02
CA PHE A 209 -3.41 0.70 -10.61
C PHE A 209 -4.73 1.00 -9.89
N ILE A 210 -5.34 2.17 -10.12
CA ILE A 210 -6.66 2.50 -9.57
C ILE A 210 -7.68 1.42 -9.97
N GLY A 211 -7.70 1.01 -11.23
CA GLY A 211 -8.64 -0.01 -11.70
C GLY A 211 -8.45 -1.38 -11.05
N VAL A 212 -7.21 -1.83 -10.88
CA VAL A 212 -6.89 -3.10 -10.20
C VAL A 212 -7.21 -3.02 -8.70
N LEU A 213 -6.81 -1.93 -8.02
CA LEU A 213 -7.07 -1.72 -6.59
C LEU A 213 -8.56 -1.59 -6.28
N THR A 214 -9.32 -0.98 -7.19
CA THR A 214 -10.77 -0.87 -7.07
C THR A 214 -11.42 -2.23 -7.28
N ALA A 215 -10.96 -3.03 -8.25
CA ALA A 215 -11.45 -4.38 -8.48
C ALA A 215 -11.29 -5.29 -7.25
N GLU A 216 -10.18 -5.18 -6.50
CA GLU A 216 -9.97 -5.98 -5.30
C GLU A 216 -10.99 -5.71 -4.19
N LYS A 217 -11.46 -4.47 -4.09
CA LYS A 217 -12.44 -4.06 -3.08
C LYS A 217 -13.87 -4.47 -3.44
N HIS A 218 -14.11 -4.86 -4.68
CA HIS A 218 -15.44 -5.13 -5.20
C HIS A 218 -15.58 -6.58 -5.70
N LEU A 219 -16.81 -7.03 -5.80
CA LEU A 219 -17.21 -8.31 -6.36
C LEU A 219 -18.42 -8.09 -7.26
N ILE A 220 -18.59 -8.96 -8.25
CA ILE A 220 -19.85 -9.08 -8.98
C ILE A 220 -20.66 -10.16 -8.28
N ILE A 221 -21.92 -9.87 -7.95
CA ILE A 221 -22.90 -10.84 -7.48
C ILE A 221 -23.98 -11.02 -8.54
N ASP A 222 -24.29 -12.27 -8.83
CA ASP A 222 -25.39 -12.69 -9.70
C ASP A 222 -26.36 -13.53 -8.87
N TYR A 223 -27.66 -13.33 -9.03
CA TYR A 223 -28.68 -14.15 -8.36
C TYR A 223 -30.01 -14.12 -9.10
N ASN A 224 -30.83 -15.14 -8.88
CA ASN A 224 -32.20 -15.20 -9.38
C ASN A 224 -33.18 -14.80 -8.28
N ILE A 225 -34.23 -14.07 -8.62
CA ILE A 225 -35.26 -13.65 -7.66
C ILE A 225 -36.64 -13.52 -8.31
N HIS A 226 -37.68 -13.88 -7.57
CA HIS A 226 -39.06 -13.65 -7.98
C HIS A 226 -39.40 -12.15 -7.97
N LYS A 227 -40.27 -11.74 -8.89
CA LYS A 227 -40.73 -10.37 -9.10
C LYS A 227 -41.17 -9.67 -7.81
N ASP A 228 -41.86 -10.38 -6.92
CA ASP A 228 -42.40 -9.83 -5.68
C ASP A 228 -41.31 -9.32 -4.73
N ASN A 229 -40.10 -9.90 -4.80
CA ASN A 229 -38.99 -9.56 -3.91
C ASN A 229 -37.92 -8.69 -4.59
N LEU A 230 -38.07 -8.37 -5.88
CA LEU A 230 -37.09 -7.62 -6.66
C LEU A 230 -36.76 -6.25 -6.03
N ALA A 231 -37.78 -5.50 -5.61
CA ALA A 231 -37.59 -4.18 -5.01
C ALA A 231 -36.80 -4.21 -3.68
N GLN A 232 -36.86 -5.32 -2.94
CA GLN A 232 -36.04 -5.50 -1.73
C GLN A 232 -34.61 -5.89 -2.10
N ALA A 233 -34.45 -6.71 -3.14
CA ALA A 233 -33.15 -7.13 -3.66
C ALA A 233 -32.34 -5.94 -4.19
N GLU A 234 -32.97 -5.01 -4.91
CA GLU A 234 -32.33 -3.77 -5.40
C GLU A 234 -31.79 -2.89 -4.26
N LYS A 235 -32.43 -2.88 -3.10
CA LYS A 235 -31.94 -2.16 -1.92
C LYS A 235 -30.71 -2.82 -1.30
N LEU A 236 -30.63 -4.15 -1.34
CA LEU A 236 -29.48 -4.92 -0.85
C LEU A 236 -28.29 -4.83 -1.81
N THR A 237 -28.57 -4.81 -3.11
CA THR A 237 -27.56 -4.73 -4.16
C THR A 237 -27.85 -3.57 -5.12
N PRO A 238 -27.64 -2.31 -4.69
CA PRO A 238 -27.94 -1.13 -5.51
C PRO A 238 -26.97 -0.96 -6.69
N GLY A 239 -25.85 -1.68 -6.68
CA GLY A 239 -24.80 -1.55 -7.68
C GLY A 239 -24.07 -0.20 -7.60
N MET A 240 -23.33 0.11 -8.66
CA MET A 240 -22.58 1.37 -8.77
C MET A 240 -23.38 2.49 -9.41
N THR A 241 -24.32 2.11 -10.29
CA THR A 241 -25.29 3.00 -10.94
C THR A 241 -26.70 2.47 -10.70
N ALA A 242 -26.92 1.21 -11.08
CA ALA A 242 -28.10 0.41 -10.80
C ALA A 242 -27.73 -1.08 -10.99
N PRO A 243 -28.46 -2.03 -10.40
CA PRO A 243 -28.33 -3.44 -10.77
C PRO A 243 -28.81 -3.69 -12.20
N THR A 244 -28.17 -4.63 -12.89
CA THR A 244 -28.64 -5.13 -14.19
C THR A 244 -29.70 -6.20 -13.94
N ILE A 245 -30.87 -6.06 -14.55
CA ILE A 245 -32.01 -6.96 -14.36
C ILE A 245 -32.40 -7.58 -15.69
N MET A 246 -32.41 -8.91 -15.77
CA MET A 246 -32.76 -9.69 -16.95
C MET A 246 -33.92 -10.63 -16.63
N SER A 247 -34.95 -10.67 -17.47
CA SER A 247 -36.06 -11.62 -17.29
C SER A 247 -35.60 -13.04 -17.63
N LEU A 248 -36.03 -14.03 -16.83
CA LEU A 248 -35.80 -15.45 -17.11
C LEU A 248 -36.95 -16.03 -17.95
N GLU A 249 -36.72 -17.21 -18.55
CA GLU A 249 -37.78 -17.97 -19.21
C GLU A 249 -38.88 -18.39 -18.22
N GLN A 250 -38.49 -18.69 -16.99
CA GLN A 250 -39.43 -18.93 -15.91
C GLN A 250 -40.19 -17.63 -15.60
N LYS A 251 -41.52 -17.72 -15.72
CA LYS A 251 -42.42 -16.58 -15.52
C LYS A 251 -42.21 -15.95 -14.15
N ASP A 252 -42.20 -14.61 -14.11
CA ASP A 252 -42.08 -13.78 -12.91
C ASP A 252 -40.73 -13.92 -12.17
N TRP A 253 -39.70 -14.45 -12.82
CA TRP A 253 -38.34 -14.49 -12.29
C TRP A 253 -37.36 -13.59 -13.06
N PHE A 254 -36.40 -13.04 -12.33
CA PHE A 254 -35.32 -12.21 -12.86
C PHE A 254 -33.96 -12.74 -12.43
N ALA A 255 -32.97 -12.66 -13.32
CA ALA A 255 -31.57 -12.66 -12.96
C ALA A 255 -31.11 -11.22 -12.70
N VAL A 256 -30.50 -10.99 -11.55
CA VAL A 256 -29.96 -9.70 -11.14
C VAL A 256 -28.45 -9.80 -11.03
N ARG A 257 -27.75 -8.88 -11.69
CA ARG A 257 -26.30 -8.71 -11.57
C ARG A 257 -25.99 -7.36 -10.95
N SER A 258 -25.15 -7.33 -9.92
CA SER A 258 -24.74 -6.10 -9.27
C SER A 258 -23.28 -6.16 -8.82
N VAL A 259 -22.65 -4.99 -8.72
CA VAL A 259 -21.36 -4.85 -8.03
C VAL A 259 -21.63 -4.62 -6.54
N ILE A 260 -20.86 -5.28 -5.67
CA ILE A 260 -20.93 -5.14 -4.21
C ILE A 260 -19.55 -4.97 -3.61
N LEU A 261 -19.47 -4.44 -2.39
CA LEU A 261 -18.22 -4.38 -1.64
C LEU A 261 -17.88 -5.78 -1.10
N ARG A 262 -16.61 -6.19 -1.25
CA ARG A 262 -16.12 -7.49 -0.76
C ARG A 262 -16.39 -7.70 0.73
N GLY A 263 -16.23 -6.66 1.55
CA GLY A 263 -16.47 -6.73 3.00
C GLY A 263 -17.94 -6.95 3.39
N GLN A 264 -18.89 -6.71 2.49
CA GLN A 264 -20.32 -6.89 2.73
C GLN A 264 -20.86 -8.20 2.13
N MET A 265 -20.00 -9.01 1.50
CA MET A 265 -20.39 -10.18 0.71
C MET A 265 -21.32 -11.14 1.49
N TYR A 266 -20.93 -11.57 2.68
CA TYR A 266 -21.73 -12.55 3.45
C TYR A 266 -23.05 -11.95 3.94
N ALA A 267 -23.04 -10.71 4.43
CA ALA A 267 -24.25 -10.02 4.87
C ALA A 267 -25.26 -9.85 3.72
N ILE A 268 -24.79 -9.53 2.51
CA ILE A 268 -25.63 -9.43 1.32
C ILE A 268 -26.17 -10.80 0.91
N ILE A 269 -25.34 -11.85 0.89
CA ILE A 269 -25.77 -13.21 0.55
C ILE A 269 -26.87 -13.69 1.52
N GLU A 270 -26.68 -13.47 2.83
CA GLU A 270 -27.68 -13.82 3.84
C GLU A 270 -28.99 -13.05 3.66
N GLY A 271 -28.90 -11.72 3.42
CA GLY A 271 -30.06 -10.88 3.13
C GLY A 271 -30.81 -11.34 1.89
N LEU A 272 -30.10 -11.68 0.81
CA LEU A 272 -30.66 -12.20 -0.43
C LEU A 272 -31.36 -13.55 -0.21
N LYS A 273 -30.74 -14.48 0.52
CA LYS A 273 -31.36 -15.76 0.88
C LYS A 273 -32.64 -15.59 1.69
N HIS A 274 -32.65 -14.65 2.63
CA HIS A 274 -33.82 -14.39 3.48
C HIS A 274 -35.04 -13.93 2.67
N ILE A 275 -34.81 -13.23 1.56
CA ILE A 275 -35.87 -12.73 0.67
C ILE A 275 -36.14 -13.68 -0.51
N GLY A 276 -35.62 -14.92 -0.45
CA GLY A 276 -35.90 -15.96 -1.44
C GLY A 276 -35.09 -15.85 -2.74
N ALA A 277 -33.91 -15.22 -2.71
CA ALA A 277 -33.00 -15.29 -3.85
C ALA A 277 -32.40 -16.70 -3.99
N GLU A 278 -32.27 -17.14 -5.24
CA GLU A 278 -31.71 -18.43 -5.62
C GLU A 278 -30.47 -18.27 -6.52
N ALA A 279 -29.71 -19.36 -6.70
CA ALA A 279 -28.56 -19.40 -7.59
C ALA A 279 -27.53 -18.26 -7.40
N ILE A 280 -27.30 -17.85 -6.14
CA ILE A 280 -26.39 -16.75 -5.81
C ILE A 280 -24.94 -17.14 -6.15
N LEU A 281 -24.34 -16.44 -7.11
CA LEU A 281 -22.97 -16.57 -7.56
C LEU A 281 -22.19 -15.29 -7.25
N VAL A 282 -20.91 -15.44 -6.92
CA VAL A 282 -20.00 -14.31 -6.70
C VAL A 282 -18.75 -14.49 -7.55
N THR A 283 -18.40 -13.46 -8.32
CA THR A 283 -17.25 -13.45 -9.23
C THR A 283 -16.28 -12.32 -8.86
N GLN A 284 -14.98 -12.63 -8.90
CA GLN A 284 -13.91 -11.64 -8.71
C GLN A 284 -13.58 -10.94 -10.04
N MET A 285 -13.25 -9.65 -9.95
CA MET A 285 -12.82 -8.85 -11.10
C MET A 285 -11.30 -8.66 -11.09
N GLU A 286 -10.69 -8.72 -12.27
CA GLU A 286 -9.27 -8.37 -12.45
C GLU A 286 -9.06 -6.85 -12.55
N TYR A 287 -10.03 -6.15 -13.15
CA TYR A 287 -10.00 -4.71 -13.39
C TYR A 287 -11.39 -4.11 -13.25
N PHE A 288 -11.51 -2.98 -12.57
CA PHE A 288 -12.76 -2.26 -12.43
C PHE A 288 -12.52 -0.76 -12.32
N GLN A 289 -13.04 0.01 -13.27
CA GLN A 289 -12.98 1.47 -13.28
C GLN A 289 -14.41 2.00 -13.40
N LYS A 290 -14.72 3.00 -12.57
CA LYS A 290 -16.01 3.69 -12.59
C LYS A 290 -16.07 4.67 -13.75
#